data_AF-A0A6I1ZTI7-F1
#
_entry.id   AF-A0A6I1ZTI7-F1
#
_cell.length_a   1.000
_cell.length_b   1.000
_cell.length_c   1.000
_cell.angle_alpha   90.00
_cell.angle_beta   90.00
_cell.angle_gamma   90.00
#
_symmetry.space_group_name_H-M   'P 1'
#
loop_
_entity.id
_entity.type
_entity.pdbx_description
1 polymer ?
#
loop_
_entity_poly.entity_id
_entity_poly.type
_entity_poly.pdbx_seq_one_letter_code
_entity_poly.pdbx_strand_id
1 'polypeptide(L)'
;TNRLITFKQLPGGASYFPAFSQRAIKPLLNHFGKEPELLTDATAKLGGYKANYADVAITINAFPRVPITFALWRGDDEFPPRGGIMFDASISAYLSTEDITVLCETIIWRLVKSLRGL
;
A
#
# COMPACT_ATOMS: atom_id res chain seq x y z
N THR A 1 -8.19 -15.59 -1.40
CA THR A 1 -7.53 -16.90 -1.26
C THR A 1 -6.67 -17.00 -0.01
N ASN A 2 -6.54 -15.92 0.76
CA ASN A 2 -5.59 -15.69 1.84
C ASN A 2 -4.11 -15.79 1.41
N ARG A 3 -3.85 -15.87 0.11
CA ARG A 3 -2.51 -15.84 -0.45
C ARG A 3 -2.15 -14.40 -0.78
N LEU A 4 -1.20 -13.87 -0.02
CA LEU A 4 -0.69 -12.52 -0.19
C LEU A 4 0.30 -12.47 -1.36
N ILE A 5 0.13 -11.50 -2.24
CA ILE A 5 0.99 -11.28 -3.42
C ILE A 5 1.37 -9.81 -3.56
N THR A 6 2.51 -9.58 -4.19
CA THR A 6 2.96 -8.24 -4.60
C THR A 6 2.41 -7.86 -5.97
N PHE A 7 2.46 -6.57 -6.31
CA PHE A 7 2.01 -6.08 -7.61
C PHE A 7 2.67 -6.80 -8.80
N LYS A 8 3.97 -7.12 -8.72
CA LYS A 8 4.69 -7.80 -9.82
C LYS A 8 4.18 -9.22 -10.11
N GLN A 9 3.48 -9.84 -9.16
CA GLN A 9 2.91 -11.18 -9.31
C GLN A 9 1.51 -11.16 -9.93
N LEU A 10 0.93 -9.98 -10.16
CA LEU A 10 -0.33 -9.83 -10.90
C LEU A 10 -0.10 -10.13 -12.39
N PRO A 11 -1.13 -10.60 -13.12
CA PRO A 11 -1.08 -10.69 -14.58
C PRO A 11 -0.69 -9.32 -15.20
N GLY A 12 0.40 -9.27 -15.96
CA GLY A 12 0.94 -8.03 -16.53
C GLY A 12 1.59 -7.06 -15.52
N GLY A 13 1.56 -7.38 -14.22
CA GLY A 13 2.03 -6.50 -13.14
C GLY A 13 3.53 -6.22 -13.19
N ALA A 14 4.35 -7.17 -13.65
CA ALA A 14 5.79 -6.94 -13.82
C ALA A 14 6.10 -5.83 -14.84
N SER A 15 5.43 -5.84 -15.99
CA SER A 15 5.59 -4.84 -17.04
C SER A 15 5.05 -3.46 -16.62
N TYR A 16 3.97 -3.44 -15.85
CA TYR A 16 3.33 -2.21 -15.38
C TYR A 16 3.94 -1.65 -14.08
N PHE A 17 4.82 -2.41 -13.43
CA PHE A 17 5.41 -2.04 -12.14
C PHE A 17 6.07 -0.66 -12.10
N PRO A 18 6.78 -0.17 -13.14
CA PRO A 18 7.34 1.18 -13.11
C PRO A 18 6.29 2.28 -12.89
N ALA A 19 5.14 2.17 -13.56
CA ALA A 19 4.03 3.13 -13.39
C ALA A 19 3.40 3.01 -11.99
N PHE A 20 3.15 1.77 -11.54
CA PHE A 20 2.64 1.53 -10.19
C PHE A 20 3.56 2.06 -9.10
N SER A 21 4.88 1.83 -9.23
CA SER A 21 5.88 2.27 -8.27
C SER A 21 5.88 3.80 -8.15
N GLN A 22 5.83 4.52 -9.27
CA GLN A 22 5.78 5.99 -9.26
C GLN A 22 4.50 6.56 -8.66
N ARG A 23 3.34 5.90 -8.89
CA ARG A 23 2.02 6.39 -8.48
C ARG A 23 1.62 5.98 -7.07
N ALA A 24 2.15 4.86 -6.57
CA ALA A 24 1.74 4.29 -5.30
C ALA A 24 2.91 4.16 -4.32
N ILE A 25 3.94 3.37 -4.65
CA ILE A 25 5.03 3.07 -3.69
C ILE A 25 5.82 4.33 -3.33
N LYS A 26 6.15 5.17 -4.32
CA LYS A 26 6.94 6.38 -4.09
C LYS A 26 6.21 7.41 -3.22
N PRO A 27 4.93 7.77 -3.46
CA PRO A 27 4.19 8.63 -2.53
C PRO A 27 4.03 8.03 -1.13
N LEU A 28 3.80 6.72 -1.02
CA LEU A 28 3.77 6.03 0.27
C LEU A 28 5.09 6.24 1.05
N LEU A 29 6.22 5.97 0.41
CA LEU A 29 7.55 6.16 1.02
C LEU A 29 7.86 7.63 1.33
N ASN A 30 7.55 8.54 0.41
CA ASN A 30 7.87 9.97 0.58
C ASN A 30 7.13 10.60 1.77
N HIS A 31 5.92 10.14 2.06
CA HIS A 31 5.08 10.72 3.10
C HIS A 31 5.08 9.96 4.41
N PHE A 32 5.33 8.65 4.39
CA PHE A 32 5.25 7.78 5.56
C PHE A 32 6.56 7.04 5.86
N GLY A 33 7.55 7.04 4.96
CA GLY A 33 8.78 6.24 5.12
C GLY A 33 9.66 6.69 6.29
N LYS A 34 9.71 7.99 6.59
CA LYS A 34 10.50 8.52 7.72
C LYS A 34 9.86 8.20 9.08
N GLU A 35 8.54 8.20 9.14
CA GLU A 35 7.76 7.97 10.36
C GLU A 35 6.58 7.04 10.03
N PRO A 36 6.83 5.71 9.89
CA PRO A 36 5.81 4.75 9.46
C PRO A 36 4.57 4.70 10.35
N GLU A 37 4.69 5.11 11.61
CA GLU A 37 3.63 5.16 12.60
C GLU A 37 2.46 6.05 12.15
N LEU A 38 2.75 7.14 11.40
CA LEU A 38 1.74 8.02 10.82
C LEU A 38 0.74 7.28 9.93
N LEU A 39 1.14 6.13 9.36
CA LEU A 39 0.25 5.30 8.56
C LEU A 39 -0.89 4.72 9.41
N THR A 40 -0.64 4.39 10.68
CA THR A 40 -1.68 3.86 11.58
C THR A 40 -2.80 4.88 11.77
N ASP A 41 -2.44 6.14 12.06
CA ASP A 41 -3.41 7.20 12.31
C ASP A 41 -4.13 7.64 11.03
N ALA A 42 -3.39 7.78 9.93
CA ALA A 42 -3.96 8.16 8.63
C ALA A 42 -5.01 7.15 8.13
N THR A 43 -4.81 5.86 8.41
CA THR A 43 -5.69 4.78 7.94
C THR A 43 -6.86 4.49 8.88
N ALA A 44 -6.85 5.01 10.12
CA ALA A 44 -7.90 4.78 11.10
C ALA A 44 -9.30 5.18 10.58
N LYS A 45 -9.40 6.33 9.89
CA LYS A 45 -10.66 6.81 9.30
C LYS A 45 -11.17 5.95 8.13
N LEU A 46 -10.32 5.06 7.60
CA LEU A 46 -10.67 4.10 6.54
C LEU A 46 -10.92 2.69 7.08
N GLY A 47 -10.99 2.52 8.41
CA GLY A 47 -11.13 1.21 9.03
C GLY A 47 -9.90 0.32 8.86
N GLY A 48 -8.72 0.93 8.73
CA GLY A 48 -7.46 0.21 8.66
C GLY A 48 -7.19 -0.62 9.91
N TYR A 49 -6.64 -1.82 9.74
CA TYR A 49 -6.26 -2.71 10.83
C TYR A 49 -4.84 -3.23 10.67
N LYS A 50 -4.16 -3.49 11.80
CA LYS A 50 -2.77 -3.94 11.81
C LYS A 50 -2.59 -5.29 11.11
N ALA A 51 -1.48 -5.40 10.40
CA ALA A 51 -0.96 -6.65 9.83
C ALA A 51 0.50 -6.84 10.28
N ASN A 52 0.98 -8.08 10.29
CA ASN A 52 2.29 -8.44 10.83
C ASN A 52 3.26 -8.86 9.72
N TYR A 53 3.52 -7.96 8.77
CA TYR A 53 4.39 -8.21 7.61
C TYR A 53 5.58 -7.24 7.49
N ALA A 54 5.59 -6.18 8.29
CA ALA A 54 6.64 -5.15 8.33
C ALA A 54 6.65 -4.48 9.70
N ASP A 55 7.55 -3.53 9.91
CA ASP A 55 7.61 -2.71 11.12
C ASP A 55 6.29 -1.99 11.40
N VAL A 56 5.71 -1.43 10.34
CA VAL A 56 4.31 -0.99 10.32
C VAL A 56 3.66 -1.55 9.08
N ALA A 57 2.63 -2.37 9.26
CA ALA A 57 1.77 -2.78 8.17
C ALA A 57 0.29 -2.61 8.55
N ILE A 58 -0.48 -1.99 7.65
CA ILE A 58 -1.91 -1.75 7.82
C ILE A 58 -2.65 -2.29 6.61
N THR A 59 -3.73 -3.02 6.84
CA THR A 59 -4.65 -3.48 5.81
C THR A 59 -5.92 -2.64 5.82
N ILE A 60 -6.36 -2.22 4.63
CA ILE A 60 -7.65 -1.57 4.40
C ILE A 60 -8.48 -2.46 3.48
N ASN A 61 -9.73 -2.71 3.85
CA ASN A 61 -10.69 -3.33 2.94
C ASN A 61 -11.25 -2.24 2.01
N ALA A 62 -10.59 -2.03 0.87
CA ALA A 62 -11.02 -1.04 -0.12
C ALA A 62 -12.43 -1.35 -0.67
N PHE A 63 -12.74 -2.66 -0.77
CA PHE A 63 -14.05 -3.23 -1.04
C PHE A 63 -14.20 -4.55 -0.24
N PRO A 64 -15.40 -5.15 -0.13
CA PRO A 64 -15.62 -6.35 0.69
C PRO A 64 -14.70 -7.56 0.42
N ARG A 65 -14.09 -7.65 -0.77
CA ARG A 65 -13.18 -8.74 -1.17
C ARG A 65 -11.83 -8.23 -1.70
N VAL A 66 -11.50 -6.97 -1.42
CA VAL A 66 -10.27 -6.32 -1.89
C VAL A 66 -9.51 -5.76 -0.68
N PRO A 67 -8.93 -6.62 0.16
CA PRO A 67 -7.99 -6.17 1.18
C PRO A 67 -6.68 -5.71 0.52
N ILE A 68 -6.23 -4.52 0.90
CA ILE A 68 -4.95 -3.93 0.45
C ILE A 68 -4.09 -3.69 1.68
N THR A 69 -2.92 -4.32 1.72
CA THR A 69 -1.97 -4.17 2.82
C THR A 69 -0.84 -3.25 2.40
N PHE A 70 -0.68 -2.14 3.12
CA PHE A 70 0.46 -1.23 3.02
C PHE A 70 1.48 -1.64 4.06
N ALA A 71 2.73 -1.79 3.66
CA ALA A 71 3.82 -2.25 4.51
C ALA A 71 5.01 -1.30 4.41
N LEU A 72 5.56 -0.90 5.55
CA LEU A 72 6.70 -0.01 5.69
C LEU A 72 7.72 -0.63 6.65
N TRP A 73 8.98 -0.64 6.21
CA TRP A 73 10.15 -0.99 7.01
C TRP A 73 10.95 0.29 7.25
N ARG A 74 11.33 0.53 8.50
CA ARG A 74 12.13 1.69 8.88
C ARG A 74 13.50 1.60 8.19
N GLY A 75 13.99 2.76 7.80
CA GLY A 75 15.40 2.90 7.46
C GLY A 75 16.23 3.00 8.73
N ASP A 76 17.53 2.83 8.56
CA ASP A 76 18.55 3.09 9.56
C ASP A 76 19.68 3.93 8.94
N ASP A 77 20.80 4.05 9.64
CA ASP A 77 21.95 4.83 9.18
C ASP A 77 22.62 4.25 7.92
N GLU A 78 22.39 2.96 7.62
CA GLU A 78 22.99 2.25 6.49
C GLU A 78 22.01 2.11 5.31
N PHE A 79 20.71 2.01 5.57
CA PHE A 79 19.69 1.70 4.58
C PHE A 79 18.49 2.67 4.63
N PRO A 80 18.02 3.19 3.47
CA PRO A 80 16.83 4.02 3.43
C PRO A 80 15.56 3.21 3.75
N PRO A 81 14.46 3.88 4.19
CA PRO A 81 13.20 3.20 4.46
C PRO A 81 12.66 2.51 3.20
N ARG A 82 12.00 1.36 3.41
CA ARG A 82 11.44 0.53 2.34
C ARG A 82 9.93 0.39 2.52
N GLY A 83 9.24 0.17 1.41
CA GLY A 83 7.78 0.16 1.40
C GLY A 83 7.24 -0.69 0.27
N GLY A 84 6.05 -1.25 0.51
CA GLY A 84 5.37 -2.11 -0.43
C GLY A 84 3.86 -2.13 -0.22
N ILE A 85 3.16 -2.62 -1.24
CA ILE A 85 1.72 -2.81 -1.21
C ILE A 85 1.45 -4.24 -1.67
N MET A 86 0.62 -4.93 -0.90
CA MET A 86 0.30 -6.33 -1.12
C MET A 86 -1.21 -6.54 -1.17
N PHE A 87 -1.60 -7.64 -1.81
CA PHE A 87 -2.97 -7.94 -2.15
C PHE A 87 -3.27 -9.41 -1.89
N ASP A 88 -4.53 -9.74 -1.63
CA ASP A 88 -4.97 -11.11 -1.81
C ASP A 88 -4.92 -11.49 -3.30
N ALA A 89 -4.44 -12.68 -3.62
CA ALA A 89 -4.31 -13.15 -5.00
C ALA A 89 -5.63 -13.19 -5.78
N SER A 90 -6.80 -13.18 -5.13
CA SER A 90 -8.09 -13.07 -5.81
C SER A 90 -8.36 -11.68 -6.40
N ILE A 91 -7.56 -10.65 -6.09
CA ILE A 91 -7.81 -9.28 -6.56
C ILE A 91 -7.91 -9.18 -8.09
N SER A 92 -7.11 -9.97 -8.82
CA SER A 92 -7.09 -9.98 -10.28
C SER A 92 -8.34 -10.62 -10.91
N ALA A 93 -9.18 -11.28 -10.12
CA ALA A 93 -10.51 -11.73 -10.56
C ALA A 93 -11.55 -10.59 -10.56
N TYR A 94 -11.23 -9.45 -9.94
CA TYR A 94 -12.15 -8.33 -9.77
C TYR A 94 -11.67 -7.05 -10.45
N LEU A 95 -10.35 -6.82 -10.48
CA LEU A 95 -9.75 -5.57 -10.93
C LEU A 95 -8.58 -5.83 -11.88
N SER A 96 -8.47 -5.00 -12.91
CA SER A 96 -7.30 -4.98 -13.78
C SER A 96 -6.07 -4.41 -13.04
N THR A 97 -4.88 -4.64 -13.58
CA THR A 97 -3.62 -4.09 -13.04
C THR A 97 -3.63 -2.56 -13.03
N GLU A 98 -4.28 -1.96 -14.03
CA GLU A 98 -4.53 -0.53 -14.15
C GLU A 98 -5.47 -0.02 -13.05
N ASP A 99 -6.61 -0.70 -12.83
CA ASP A 99 -7.57 -0.34 -11.78
C ASP A 99 -6.96 -0.48 -10.38
N ILE A 100 -6.17 -1.53 -10.15
CA ILE A 100 -5.42 -1.72 -8.89
C ILE A 100 -4.45 -0.56 -8.67
N THR A 101 -3.79 -0.09 -9.74
CA THR A 101 -2.88 1.06 -9.67
C THR A 101 -3.63 2.33 -9.28
N VAL A 102 -4.74 2.63 -9.97
CA VAL A 102 -5.56 3.81 -9.67
C VAL A 102 -6.15 3.75 -8.27
N LEU A 103 -6.59 2.58 -7.83
CA LEU A 103 -7.12 2.36 -6.48
C LEU A 103 -6.07 2.63 -5.41
N CYS A 104 -4.87 2.07 -5.56
CA CYS A 104 -3.79 2.28 -4.60
C CYS A 104 -3.36 3.75 -4.55
N GLU A 105 -3.18 4.39 -5.70
CA GLU A 105 -2.87 5.83 -5.78
C GLU A 105 -3.95 6.67 -5.10
N THR A 106 -5.22 6.39 -5.37
CA THR A 106 -6.35 7.12 -4.78
C THR A 106 -6.34 7.00 -3.26
N ILE A 107 -6.14 5.79 -2.72
CA ILE A 107 -6.05 5.57 -1.28
C ILE A 107 -4.86 6.35 -0.71
N ILE A 108 -3.69 6.26 -1.32
CA ILE A 108 -2.48 6.90 -0.81
C ILE A 108 -2.63 8.41 -0.78
N TRP A 109 -3.14 9.05 -1.83
CA TRP A 109 -3.37 10.49 -1.82
C TRP A 109 -4.45 10.92 -0.83
N ARG A 110 -5.44 10.07 -0.56
CA ARG A 110 -6.40 10.30 0.52
C ARG A 110 -5.72 10.26 1.88
N LEU A 111 -4.81 9.32 2.12
CA LEU A 111 -4.02 9.23 3.35
C LEU A 111 -3.07 10.42 3.51
N VAL A 112 -2.37 10.81 2.43
CA VAL A 112 -1.50 12.00 2.43
C VAL A 112 -2.30 13.26 2.75
N LYS A 113 -3.51 13.40 2.21
CA LYS A 113 -4.39 14.53 2.53
C LYS A 113 -4.79 14.55 4.01
N SER A 114 -4.97 13.38 4.64
CA SER A 114 -5.28 13.34 6.08
C SER A 114 -4.13 13.80 6.97
N LEU A 115 -2.86 13.69 6.54
CA LEU A 115 -1.71 14.21 7.30
C LEU A 115 -1.74 15.73 7.47
N ARG A 116 -2.41 16.46 6.56
CA ARG A 116 -2.51 17.93 6.62
C ARG A 116 -3.61 18.43 7.57
N GLY A 117 -4.43 17.52 8.09
CA GLY A 117 -5.50 17.81 9.06
C GLY A 117 -5.30 17.10 10.40
N LEU A 118 -4.13 16.49 10.61
CA LEU A 118 -3.58 16.10 11.90
C LEU A 118 -2.71 17.26 12.40
#